data_AF-A0A1F8IZR8-F1
#
_entry.id   AF-A0A1F8IZR8-F1
#
_cell.length_a   1.000
_cell.length_b   1.000
_cell.length_c   1.000
_cell.angle_alpha   90.00
_cell.angle_beta   90.00
_cell.angle_gamma   90.00
#
_symmetry.space_group_name_H-M   'P 1'
#
loop_
_entity.id
_entity.type
_entity.pdbx_description
1 polymer ?
#
loop_
_entity_poly.entity_id
_entity_poly.type
_entity_poly.pdbx_seq_one_letter_code
_entity_poly.pdbx_strand_id
1 'polypeptide(L)'
;MIYMSTILSVIFFLATPLVSSEAESPKNEWIESKDRLGKEVVAAIRSDYENGKFNGYLLEMEEAYSKADLKELMEARAQGSIEDVPEDWERRFSDLRRERNKNLIQSLSEDDRSLFASKVRSVAIDLLSSEQEEAVSKVNSLISMAPNNGKNVDENVLIDIDMEYEYKLLQGELLDPKTKESKQIALRMEKMDKMLTASKSFENPILKKAVATAHATLDARLARNLDGADLHALSKKKPQNESQELVFSILKSYQGQFSDIYRK
;
A
#
# COMPACT_ATOMS: atom_id res chain seq x y z
N MET A 1 -15.83 13.50 -15.65
CA MET A 1 -15.72 14.04 -14.28
C MET A 1 -15.56 12.84 -13.36
N ILE A 2 -14.31 12.60 -12.93
CA ILE A 2 -13.87 11.83 -11.75
C ILE A 2 -14.42 10.40 -11.57
N TYR A 3 -13.57 9.40 -11.82
CA TYR A 3 -13.31 8.31 -10.86
C TYR A 3 -11.82 7.98 -10.84
N MET A 4 -11.04 8.99 -10.46
CA MET A 4 -9.73 8.83 -9.84
C MET A 4 -9.92 9.24 -8.38
N SER A 5 -9.45 8.40 -7.46
CA SER A 5 -9.44 8.55 -6.01
C SER A 5 -10.67 8.06 -5.26
N THR A 6 -10.48 7.05 -4.41
CA THR A 6 -10.70 7.21 -2.96
C THR A 6 -9.87 6.19 -2.17
N ILE A 7 -8.58 6.51 -1.95
CA ILE A 7 -8.08 6.52 -0.57
C ILE A 7 -8.37 7.94 -0.07
N LEU A 8 -9.61 8.22 0.32
CA LEU A 8 -9.99 9.27 1.29
C LEU A 8 -11.51 9.21 1.57
N SER A 9 -11.83 9.23 2.86
CA SER A 9 -13.15 9.05 3.48
C SER A 9 -14.27 10.01 3.02
N VAL A 10 -15.51 9.51 3.01
CA VAL A 10 -16.73 10.33 3.23
C VAL A 10 -17.66 9.58 4.20
N ILE A 11 -18.03 10.27 5.28
CA ILE A 11 -18.96 9.87 6.35
C ILE A 11 -20.39 10.05 5.86
N PHE A 12 -21.29 9.08 6.12
CA PHE A 12 -22.71 9.37 6.37
C PHE A 12 -23.27 8.48 7.49
N PHE A 13 -23.79 9.16 8.51
CA PHE A 13 -24.54 8.63 9.65
C PHE A 13 -25.96 8.22 9.21
N LEU A 14 -26.42 7.04 9.63
CA LEU A 14 -27.81 6.80 10.06
C LEU A 14 -27.82 5.76 11.20
N ALA A 15 -28.71 5.97 12.17
CA ALA A 15 -28.65 5.46 13.52
C ALA A 15 -29.45 4.16 13.79
N THR A 16 -28.84 3.28 14.60
CA THR A 16 -29.41 2.37 15.65
C THR A 16 -30.32 1.17 15.25
N PRO A 17 -30.46 0.11 16.12
CA PRO A 17 -29.97 -0.05 17.50
C PRO A 17 -29.08 -1.29 17.78
N LEU A 18 -28.59 -1.29 19.03
CA LEU A 18 -27.68 -2.20 19.73
C LEU A 18 -28.06 -3.69 19.70
N VAL A 19 -27.02 -4.55 19.68
CA VAL A 19 -26.91 -5.65 20.64
C VAL A 19 -25.49 -5.64 21.22
N SER A 20 -25.45 -5.52 22.55
CA SER A 20 -24.27 -5.65 23.40
C SER A 20 -23.92 -7.12 23.58
N SER A 21 -22.63 -7.47 23.47
CA SER A 21 -22.05 -8.43 24.41
C SER A 21 -20.62 -8.04 24.69
N GLU A 22 -20.38 -7.58 25.92
CA GLU A 22 -19.07 -7.39 26.51
C GLU A 22 -18.27 -8.70 26.52
N ALA A 23 -17.09 -8.66 25.92
CA ALA A 23 -15.97 -9.49 26.32
C ALA A 23 -14.74 -8.56 26.37
N GLU A 24 -14.35 -8.19 27.59
CA GLU A 24 -13.11 -7.47 27.84
C GLU A 24 -11.93 -8.32 27.36
N SER A 25 -11.25 -7.84 26.32
CA SER A 25 -9.98 -8.36 25.83
C SER A 25 -8.84 -7.44 26.29
N PRO A 26 -7.63 -7.95 26.57
CA PRO A 26 -6.58 -7.24 27.29
C PRO A 26 -6.20 -5.94 26.58
N LYS A 27 -5.85 -4.91 27.37
CA LYS A 27 -5.30 -3.64 26.88
C LYS A 27 -3.98 -3.88 26.13
N ASN A 28 -4.07 -4.19 24.85
CA ASN A 28 -2.96 -4.01 23.92
C ASN A 28 -2.83 -2.50 23.68
N GLU A 29 -1.73 -1.91 24.10
CA GLU A 29 -1.34 -0.57 23.65
C GLU A 29 -1.12 -0.63 22.14
N TRP A 30 -2.07 -0.07 21.38
CA TRP A 30 -2.03 -0.06 19.93
C TRP A 30 -0.93 0.90 19.45
N ILE A 31 -0.08 0.41 18.55
CA ILE A 31 1.09 1.12 18.04
C ILE A 31 0.63 2.20 17.03
N GLU A 32 0.75 3.48 17.38
CA GLU A 32 0.55 4.56 16.40
C GLU A 32 1.80 4.74 15.52
N SER A 33 1.62 4.69 14.20
CA SER A 33 2.71 4.81 13.21
C SER A 33 3.45 6.16 13.25
N LYS A 34 2.78 7.20 13.77
CA LYS A 34 3.27 8.58 13.81
C LYS A 34 4.51 8.76 14.68
N ASP A 35 4.66 7.96 15.73
CA ASP A 35 5.73 8.11 16.72
C ASP A 35 6.87 7.10 16.52
N ARG A 36 6.82 6.31 15.44
CA ARG A 36 7.79 5.25 15.16
C ARG A 36 8.18 5.26 13.69
N LEU A 37 9.28 4.61 13.35
CA LEU A 37 9.60 4.37 11.93
C LEU A 37 8.71 3.27 11.38
N GLY A 38 8.29 3.40 10.12
CA GLY A 38 7.44 2.41 9.45
C GLY A 38 8.05 1.00 9.50
N LYS A 39 9.39 0.89 9.47
CA LYS A 39 10.09 -0.40 9.61
C LYS A 39 9.80 -1.11 10.93
N GLU A 40 9.63 -0.36 12.02
CA GLU A 40 9.37 -0.91 13.34
C GLU A 40 7.91 -1.33 13.49
N VAL A 41 7.00 -0.53 12.91
CA VAL A 41 5.57 -0.83 12.86
C VAL A 41 5.32 -2.09 12.05
N VAL A 42 5.89 -2.17 10.84
CA VAL A 42 5.76 -3.35 9.97
C VAL A 42 6.39 -4.58 10.60
N ALA A 43 7.56 -4.46 11.25
CA ALA A 43 8.17 -5.59 11.95
C ALA A 43 7.30 -6.11 13.11
N ALA A 44 6.67 -5.22 13.87
CA ALA A 44 5.74 -5.62 14.93
C ALA A 44 4.52 -6.36 14.35
N ILE A 45 3.92 -5.83 13.27
CA ILE A 45 2.78 -6.48 12.60
C ILE A 45 3.17 -7.81 11.97
N ARG A 46 4.37 -7.91 11.36
CA ARG A 46 4.91 -9.16 10.80
C ARG A 46 5.01 -10.23 11.88
N SER A 47 5.59 -9.89 13.02
CA SER A 47 5.67 -10.79 14.18
C SER A 47 4.28 -11.21 14.66
N ASP A 48 3.34 -10.28 14.76
CA ASP A 48 1.96 -10.58 15.18
C ASP A 48 1.22 -11.48 14.17
N TYR A 49 1.46 -11.27 12.87
CA TYR A 49 0.96 -12.10 11.77
C TYR A 49 1.52 -13.52 11.81
N GLU A 50 2.83 -13.68 11.94
CA GLU A 50 3.49 -14.99 12.03
C GLU A 50 3.09 -15.76 13.29
N ASN A 51 2.81 -15.05 14.39
CA ASN A 51 2.30 -15.64 15.63
C ASN A 51 0.77 -15.87 15.62
N GLY A 52 0.10 -15.63 14.48
CA GLY A 52 -1.31 -15.94 14.29
C GLY A 52 -2.29 -14.99 14.98
N LYS A 53 -1.84 -13.81 15.45
CA LYS A 53 -2.73 -12.84 16.11
C LYS A 53 -3.82 -12.29 15.20
N PHE A 54 -3.63 -12.35 13.88
CA PHE A 54 -4.62 -11.95 12.89
C PHE A 54 -5.50 -13.12 12.39
N ASN A 55 -5.29 -14.36 12.82
CA ASN A 55 -5.97 -15.54 12.26
C ASN A 55 -7.50 -15.43 12.32
N GLY A 56 -8.06 -14.98 13.45
CA GLY A 56 -9.51 -14.81 13.56
C GLY A 56 -10.07 -13.82 12.55
N TYR A 57 -9.37 -12.70 12.34
CA TYR A 57 -9.74 -11.69 11.35
C TYR A 57 -9.58 -12.20 9.91
N LEU A 58 -8.47 -12.88 9.60
CA LEU A 58 -8.23 -13.43 8.25
C LEU A 58 -9.24 -14.52 7.90
N LEU A 59 -9.61 -15.37 8.87
CA LEU A 59 -10.66 -16.38 8.69
C LEU A 59 -12.03 -15.74 8.42
N GLU A 60 -12.40 -14.70 9.17
CA GLU A 60 -13.64 -13.94 8.93
C GLU A 60 -13.68 -13.37 7.52
N MET A 61 -12.57 -12.80 7.05
CA MET A 61 -12.45 -12.24 5.70
C MET A 61 -12.52 -13.33 4.60
N GLU A 62 -11.93 -14.50 4.85
CA GLU A 62 -12.03 -15.65 3.95
C GLU A 62 -13.47 -16.17 3.87
N GLU A 63 -14.16 -16.30 5.00
CA GLU A 63 -15.56 -16.70 5.04
C GLU A 63 -16.47 -15.68 4.32
N ALA A 64 -16.22 -14.38 4.50
CA ALA A 64 -16.93 -13.33 3.79
C ALA A 64 -16.73 -13.44 2.27
N TYR A 65 -15.47 -13.62 1.83
CA TYR A 65 -15.15 -13.78 0.41
C TYR A 65 -15.82 -15.02 -0.20
N SER A 66 -15.84 -16.16 0.52
CA SER A 66 -16.45 -17.40 0.03
C SER A 66 -17.96 -17.30 -0.27
N LYS A 67 -18.64 -16.30 0.30
CA LYS A 67 -20.08 -16.04 0.16
C LYS A 67 -20.36 -14.81 -0.71
N ALA A 68 -19.33 -14.14 -1.21
CA ALA A 68 -19.47 -12.88 -1.91
C ALA A 68 -20.01 -13.06 -3.34
N ASP A 69 -20.87 -12.14 -3.78
CA ASP A 69 -21.13 -11.92 -5.20
C ASP A 69 -20.11 -10.89 -5.71
N LEU A 70 -19.20 -11.35 -6.58
CA LEU A 70 -18.11 -10.52 -7.10
C LEU A 70 -18.47 -9.79 -8.40
N LYS A 71 -19.70 -9.91 -8.89
CA LYS A 71 -20.10 -9.37 -10.20
C LYS A 71 -19.80 -7.88 -10.33
N GLU A 72 -20.19 -7.06 -9.35
CA GLU A 72 -19.95 -5.62 -9.38
C GLU A 72 -18.46 -5.27 -9.38
N LEU A 73 -17.66 -6.01 -8.59
CA LEU A 73 -16.21 -5.81 -8.53
C LEU A 73 -15.54 -6.19 -9.85
N MET A 74 -15.98 -7.29 -10.47
CA MET A 74 -15.51 -7.73 -11.79
C MET A 74 -15.88 -6.72 -12.89
N GLU A 75 -17.11 -6.20 -12.87
CA GLU A 75 -17.56 -5.17 -13.80
C GLU A 75 -16.77 -3.87 -13.65
N ALA A 76 -16.48 -3.44 -12.40
CA ALA A 76 -15.65 -2.27 -12.14
C ALA A 76 -14.23 -2.42 -12.71
N ARG A 77 -13.60 -3.59 -12.52
CA ARG A 77 -12.27 -3.88 -13.12
C ARG A 77 -12.30 -3.94 -14.65
N ALA A 78 -13.38 -4.46 -15.24
CA ALA A 78 -13.53 -4.53 -16.69
C ALA A 78 -13.71 -3.14 -17.32
N GLN A 79 -14.38 -2.22 -16.63
CA GLN A 79 -14.57 -0.83 -17.07
C GLN A 79 -13.30 0.02 -16.90
N GLY A 80 -12.42 -0.34 -15.95
CA GLY A 80 -11.16 0.34 -15.66
C GLY A 80 -10.04 0.10 -16.68
N SER A 81 -10.34 -0.31 -17.92
CA SER A 81 -9.36 -0.46 -18.99
C SER A 81 -8.62 0.87 -19.23
N ILE A 82 -7.31 0.81 -19.09
CA ILE A 82 -6.33 1.90 -19.09
C ILE A 82 -6.63 2.96 -20.17
N GLU A 83 -6.90 4.20 -19.72
CA GLU A 83 -6.81 5.43 -20.53
C GLU A 83 -5.38 5.58 -21.09
N ASP A 84 -5.22 6.21 -22.26
CA ASP A 84 -3.93 6.48 -22.92
C ASP A 84 -2.90 7.11 -21.95
N VAL A 85 -2.09 6.26 -21.28
CA VAL A 85 -0.95 6.71 -20.49
C VAL A 85 0.10 7.17 -21.49
N PRO A 86 0.62 8.41 -21.38
CA PRO A 86 1.65 8.88 -22.28
C PRO A 86 2.83 7.90 -22.34
N GLU A 87 3.36 7.67 -23.54
CA GLU A 87 4.44 6.69 -23.77
C GLU A 87 5.70 6.98 -22.93
N ASP A 88 5.90 8.25 -22.52
CA ASP A 88 7.02 8.68 -21.68
C ASP A 88 6.69 8.85 -20.19
N TRP A 89 5.47 8.51 -19.77
CA TRP A 89 4.97 8.71 -18.41
C TRP A 89 5.87 8.06 -17.36
N GLU A 90 6.23 6.79 -17.55
CA GLU A 90 7.01 6.02 -16.58
C GLU A 90 8.40 6.62 -16.38
N ARG A 91 9.04 7.02 -17.48
CA ARG A 91 10.35 7.69 -17.45
C ARG A 91 10.25 9.03 -16.71
N ARG A 92 9.28 9.88 -17.07
CA ARG A 92 9.07 11.19 -16.43
C ARG A 92 8.75 11.07 -14.95
N PHE A 93 7.93 10.08 -14.59
CA PHE A 93 7.60 9.80 -13.20
C PHE A 93 8.85 9.36 -12.41
N SER A 94 9.66 8.47 -12.98
CA SER A 94 10.90 7.98 -12.37
C SER A 94 11.94 9.09 -12.17
N ASP A 95 12.15 9.93 -13.19
CA ASP A 95 13.10 11.05 -13.11
C ASP A 95 12.65 12.09 -12.08
N LEU A 96 11.36 12.43 -12.07
CA LEU A 96 10.78 13.37 -11.09
C LEU A 96 10.88 12.81 -9.66
N ARG A 97 10.65 11.51 -9.48
CA ARG A 97 10.81 10.81 -8.19
C ARG A 97 12.27 10.87 -7.72
N ARG A 98 13.24 10.62 -8.59
CA ARG A 98 14.68 10.66 -8.27
C ARG A 98 15.11 12.06 -7.85
N GLU A 99 14.65 13.09 -8.56
CA GLU A 99 14.95 14.48 -8.23
C GLU A 99 14.34 14.89 -6.89
N ARG A 100 13.06 14.56 -6.65
CA ARG A 100 12.42 14.74 -5.34
C ARG A 100 13.22 14.11 -4.22
N ASN A 101 13.60 12.84 -4.38
CA ASN A 101 14.34 12.07 -3.38
C ASN A 101 15.68 12.75 -3.05
N LYS A 102 16.41 13.19 -4.08
CA LYS A 102 17.66 13.94 -3.92
C LYS A 102 17.42 15.23 -3.12
N ASN A 103 16.42 16.02 -3.50
CA ASN A 103 16.09 17.28 -2.83
C ASN A 103 15.68 17.07 -1.37
N LEU A 104 14.93 16.02 -1.06
CA LEU A 104 14.55 15.65 0.31
C LEU A 104 15.78 15.33 1.17
N ILE A 105 16.72 14.51 0.68
CA ILE A 105 17.94 14.18 1.43
C ILE A 105 18.79 15.42 1.65
N GLN A 106 18.96 16.27 0.62
CA GLN A 106 19.76 17.49 0.70
C GLN A 106 19.17 18.54 1.64
N SER A 107 17.86 18.51 1.89
CA SER A 107 17.18 19.43 2.82
C SER A 107 17.39 19.09 4.30
N LEU A 108 18.02 17.94 4.60
CA LEU A 108 18.31 17.50 5.96
C LEU A 108 19.79 17.69 6.28
N SER A 109 20.09 18.00 7.53
CA SER A 109 21.45 17.84 8.06
C SER A 109 21.83 16.36 8.12
N GLU A 110 23.07 16.04 7.78
CA GLU A 110 23.62 14.67 7.90
C GLU A 110 23.59 14.16 9.34
N ASP A 111 23.66 15.06 10.33
CA ASP A 111 23.67 14.74 11.76
C ASP A 111 22.27 14.76 12.40
N ASP A 112 21.22 15.13 11.65
CA ASP A 112 19.86 15.11 12.18
C ASP A 112 19.40 13.66 12.40
N ARG A 113 19.31 13.24 13.67
CA ARG A 113 18.84 11.92 14.09
C ARG A 113 17.36 11.91 14.54
N SER A 114 16.63 13.00 14.30
CA SER A 114 15.20 13.06 14.64
C SER A 114 14.40 11.99 13.90
N LEU A 115 13.25 11.63 14.49
CA LEU A 115 12.29 10.73 13.84
C LEU A 115 11.85 11.29 12.49
N PHE A 116 11.62 12.60 12.41
CA PHE A 116 11.26 13.29 11.17
C PHE A 116 12.30 13.08 10.07
N ALA A 117 13.57 13.39 10.34
CA ALA A 117 14.65 13.19 9.38
C ALA A 117 14.80 11.72 8.98
N SER A 118 14.61 10.80 9.93
CA SER A 118 14.65 9.36 9.65
C SER A 118 13.50 8.90 8.73
N LYS A 119 12.29 9.42 8.90
CA LYS A 119 11.15 9.18 7.99
C LYS A 119 11.41 9.74 6.59
N VAL A 120 11.95 10.95 6.50
CA VAL A 120 12.32 11.56 5.21
C VAL A 120 13.37 10.72 4.49
N ARG A 121 14.41 10.25 5.19
CA ARG A 121 15.42 9.35 4.61
C ARG A 121 14.81 8.01 4.15
N SER A 122 13.94 7.41 4.97
CA SER A 122 13.21 6.18 4.62
C SER A 122 12.43 6.32 3.30
N VAL A 123 11.78 7.47 3.09
CA VAL A 123 11.01 7.76 1.87
C VAL A 123 11.88 8.06 0.66
N ALA A 124 13.02 8.72 0.87
CA ALA A 124 13.88 9.20 -0.20
C ALA A 124 14.93 8.17 -0.67
N ILE A 125 15.14 7.06 0.04
CA ILE A 125 16.05 6.00 -0.39
C ILE A 125 15.42 5.17 -1.54
N ASP A 126 16.24 4.89 -2.55
CA ASP A 126 15.92 3.89 -3.57
C ASP A 126 16.02 2.49 -2.95
N LEU A 127 14.86 1.96 -2.55
CA LEU A 127 14.75 0.66 -1.88
C LEU A 127 15.10 -0.53 -2.78
N LEU A 128 14.94 -0.37 -4.09
CA LEU A 128 14.97 -1.43 -5.08
C LEU A 128 15.99 -1.10 -6.16
N SER A 129 16.72 -2.11 -6.63
CA SER A 129 17.47 -1.99 -7.88
C SER A 129 16.50 -1.87 -9.07
N SER A 130 16.97 -1.38 -10.22
CA SER A 130 16.14 -1.28 -11.44
C SER A 130 15.49 -2.62 -11.82
N GLU A 131 16.23 -3.73 -11.69
CA GLU A 131 15.69 -5.09 -11.94
C GLU A 131 14.58 -5.46 -10.95
N GLN A 132 14.73 -5.10 -9.66
CA GLN A 132 13.71 -5.33 -8.66
C GLN A 132 12.47 -4.45 -8.87
N GLU A 133 12.65 -3.22 -9.34
CA GLU A 133 11.54 -2.33 -9.70
C GLU A 133 10.74 -2.89 -10.86
N GLU A 134 11.40 -3.37 -11.92
CA GLU A 134 10.74 -4.00 -13.06
C GLU A 134 9.95 -5.25 -12.64
N ALA A 135 10.57 -6.11 -11.83
CA ALA A 135 9.92 -7.29 -11.26
C ALA A 135 8.66 -6.93 -10.44
N VAL A 136 8.75 -5.93 -9.57
CA VAL A 136 7.61 -5.45 -8.77
C VAL A 136 6.54 -4.81 -9.66
N SER A 137 6.94 -4.03 -10.66
CA SER A 137 6.04 -3.40 -11.64
C SER A 137 5.26 -4.46 -12.41
N LYS A 138 5.92 -5.56 -12.80
CA LYS A 138 5.26 -6.67 -13.49
C LYS A 138 4.14 -7.30 -12.66
N VAL A 139 4.33 -7.51 -11.35
CA VAL A 139 3.25 -7.99 -10.47
C VAL A 139 2.16 -6.93 -10.33
N ASN A 140 2.54 -5.67 -10.11
CA ASN A 140 1.56 -4.58 -9.92
C ASN A 140 0.71 -4.30 -11.16
N SER A 141 1.23 -4.57 -12.37
CA SER A 141 0.49 -4.42 -13.63
C SER A 141 -0.77 -5.29 -13.72
N LEU A 142 -0.86 -6.32 -12.88
CA LEU A 142 -1.99 -7.25 -12.84
C LEU A 142 -3.09 -6.84 -11.85
N ILE A 143 -2.82 -5.92 -10.91
CA ILE A 143 -3.67 -5.66 -9.74
C ILE A 143 -5.11 -5.26 -10.12
N SER A 144 -5.28 -4.45 -11.15
CA SER A 144 -6.58 -3.94 -11.59
C SER A 144 -7.16 -4.71 -12.79
N MET A 145 -6.48 -5.75 -13.26
CA MET A 145 -6.97 -6.52 -14.40
C MET A 145 -8.20 -7.31 -14.00
N ALA A 146 -9.18 -7.37 -14.91
CA ALA A 146 -10.33 -8.25 -14.75
C ALA A 146 -9.90 -9.73 -14.83
N PRO A 147 -10.58 -10.64 -14.11
CA PRO A 147 -10.33 -12.08 -14.22
C PRO A 147 -10.36 -12.56 -15.68
N ASN A 148 -9.51 -13.52 -16.01
CA ASN A 148 -9.31 -14.08 -17.36
C ASN A 148 -8.68 -13.14 -18.41
N ASN A 149 -8.28 -11.93 -18.04
CA ASN A 149 -7.56 -11.02 -18.95
C ASN A 149 -6.04 -11.16 -18.89
N GLY A 150 -5.49 -12.01 -18.00
CA GLY A 150 -4.06 -12.32 -17.96
C GLY A 150 -3.58 -13.01 -19.23
N LYS A 151 -2.32 -12.83 -19.60
CA LYS A 151 -1.73 -13.39 -20.83
C LYS A 151 -1.59 -14.92 -20.79
N ASN A 152 -1.59 -15.51 -19.60
CA ASN A 152 -1.47 -16.95 -19.37
C ASN A 152 -2.16 -17.34 -18.04
N VAL A 153 -2.17 -18.63 -17.74
CA VAL A 153 -2.78 -19.18 -16.53
C VAL A 153 -2.13 -18.59 -15.26
N ASP A 154 -0.81 -18.46 -15.22
CA ASP A 154 -0.09 -17.92 -14.05
C ASP A 154 -0.49 -16.47 -13.74
N GLU A 155 -0.63 -15.62 -14.76
CA GLU A 155 -1.10 -14.24 -14.58
C GLU A 155 -2.54 -14.20 -14.05
N ASN A 156 -3.43 -15.07 -14.55
CA ASN A 156 -4.81 -15.15 -14.07
C ASN A 156 -4.90 -15.60 -12.60
N VAL A 157 -4.04 -16.52 -12.17
CA VAL A 157 -3.95 -16.90 -10.74
C VAL A 157 -3.58 -15.71 -9.86
N LEU A 158 -2.66 -14.85 -10.29
CA LEU A 158 -2.31 -13.63 -9.54
C LEU A 158 -3.46 -12.62 -9.53
N ILE A 159 -4.16 -12.46 -10.66
CA ILE A 159 -5.33 -11.57 -10.79
C ILE A 159 -6.45 -11.99 -9.83
N ASP A 160 -6.70 -13.30 -9.70
CA ASP A 160 -7.72 -13.83 -8.80
C ASP A 160 -7.36 -13.58 -7.32
N ILE A 161 -6.09 -13.78 -6.94
CA ILE A 161 -5.59 -13.44 -5.59
C ILE A 161 -5.70 -11.92 -5.34
N ASP A 162 -5.45 -11.10 -6.36
CA ASP A 162 -5.63 -9.65 -6.28
C ASP A 162 -7.10 -9.25 -6.09
N MET A 163 -8.02 -9.94 -6.77
CA MET A 163 -9.47 -9.72 -6.63
C MET A 163 -9.95 -10.08 -5.24
N GLU A 164 -9.49 -11.21 -4.70
CA GLU A 164 -9.76 -11.61 -3.32
C GLU A 164 -9.26 -10.55 -2.33
N TYR A 165 -8.01 -10.11 -2.48
CA TYR A 165 -7.44 -9.08 -1.61
C TYR A 165 -8.20 -7.75 -1.69
N GLU A 166 -8.60 -7.31 -2.90
CA GLU A 166 -9.38 -6.08 -3.07
C GLU A 166 -10.75 -6.18 -2.37
N TYR A 167 -11.46 -7.29 -2.54
CA TYR A 167 -12.70 -7.54 -1.81
C TYR A 167 -12.49 -7.45 -0.29
N LYS A 168 -11.49 -8.17 0.24
CA LYS A 168 -11.18 -8.17 1.68
C LYS A 168 -10.80 -6.77 2.18
N LEU A 169 -10.11 -5.98 1.36
CA LEU A 169 -9.76 -4.61 1.69
C LEU A 169 -11.00 -3.71 1.81
N LEU A 170 -11.96 -3.84 0.88
CA LEU A 170 -13.23 -3.10 0.88
C LEU A 170 -14.10 -3.47 2.10
N GLN A 171 -14.20 -4.76 2.44
CA GLN A 171 -14.85 -5.19 3.68
C GLN A 171 -14.14 -4.62 4.92
N GLY A 172 -12.80 -4.57 4.86
CA GLY A 172 -11.94 -3.97 5.88
C GLY A 172 -12.12 -2.47 6.06
N GLU A 173 -12.83 -1.76 5.18
CA GLU A 173 -13.07 -0.31 5.36
C GLU A 173 -14.04 0.00 6.51
N LEU A 174 -14.84 -0.99 6.91
CA LEU A 174 -15.77 -0.94 8.05
C LEU A 174 -15.09 -1.17 9.41
N LEU A 175 -13.78 -1.43 9.41
CA LEU A 175 -13.02 -1.74 10.63
C LEU A 175 -12.83 -0.52 11.54
N ASP A 176 -12.65 -0.81 12.84
CA ASP A 176 -12.22 0.18 13.83
C ASP A 176 -10.96 0.91 13.32
N PRO A 177 -11.02 2.25 13.19
CA PRO A 177 -9.88 3.07 12.78
C PRO A 177 -8.58 2.77 13.52
N LYS A 178 -8.65 2.33 14.79
CA LYS A 178 -7.47 1.98 15.60
C LYS A 178 -6.73 0.74 15.12
N THR A 179 -7.45 -0.22 14.54
CA THR A 179 -6.87 -1.51 14.09
C THR A 179 -6.73 -1.60 12.58
N LYS A 180 -7.38 -0.69 11.84
CA LYS A 180 -7.44 -0.67 10.38
C LYS A 180 -6.05 -0.79 9.73
N GLU A 181 -5.08 0.02 10.13
CA GLU A 181 -3.74 0.00 9.53
C GLU A 181 -3.07 -1.38 9.69
N SER A 182 -3.08 -1.94 10.90
CA SER A 182 -2.48 -3.25 11.19
C SER A 182 -3.15 -4.38 10.41
N LYS A 183 -4.48 -4.38 10.33
CA LYS A 183 -5.26 -5.37 9.59
C LYS A 183 -5.05 -5.27 8.08
N GLN A 184 -4.96 -4.06 7.53
CA GLN A 184 -4.64 -3.85 6.11
C GLN A 184 -3.22 -4.31 5.77
N ILE A 185 -2.26 -4.11 6.66
CA ILE A 185 -0.90 -4.65 6.50
C ILE A 185 -0.92 -6.18 6.55
N ALA A 186 -1.63 -6.78 7.51
CA ALA A 186 -1.78 -8.22 7.60
C ALA A 186 -2.43 -8.82 6.33
N LEU A 187 -3.47 -8.19 5.77
CA LEU A 187 -4.05 -8.61 4.49
C LEU A 187 -3.04 -8.55 3.33
N ARG A 188 -2.18 -7.54 3.30
CA ARG A 188 -1.11 -7.45 2.27
C ARG A 188 -0.07 -8.55 2.46
N MET A 189 0.24 -8.93 3.70
CA MET A 189 1.12 -10.06 4.00
C MET A 189 0.49 -11.39 3.54
N GLU A 190 -0.77 -11.64 3.90
CA GLU A 190 -1.54 -12.81 3.45
C GLU A 190 -1.57 -12.90 1.91
N LYS A 191 -1.93 -11.81 1.24
CA LYS A 191 -1.93 -11.73 -0.23
C LYS A 191 -0.58 -12.18 -0.81
N MET A 192 0.52 -11.61 -0.32
CA MET A 192 1.85 -11.93 -0.86
C MET A 192 2.28 -13.34 -0.53
N ASP A 193 1.90 -13.91 0.61
CA ASP A 193 2.16 -15.30 0.96
C ASP A 193 1.35 -16.28 0.08
N LYS A 194 0.08 -15.94 -0.23
CA LYS A 194 -0.75 -16.67 -1.20
C LYS A 194 -0.12 -16.63 -2.59
N MET A 195 0.30 -15.45 -3.06
CA MET A 195 1.00 -15.30 -4.35
C MET A 195 2.31 -16.10 -4.40
N LEU A 196 3.14 -16.01 -3.36
CA LEU A 196 4.40 -16.77 -3.29
C LEU A 196 4.13 -18.28 -3.32
N THR A 197 3.11 -18.74 -2.59
CA THR A 197 2.71 -20.14 -2.58
C THR A 197 2.25 -20.61 -3.95
N ALA A 198 1.37 -19.86 -4.61
CA ALA A 198 0.90 -20.15 -5.96
C ALA A 198 2.05 -20.16 -6.98
N SER A 199 3.01 -19.24 -6.85
CA SER A 199 4.14 -19.11 -7.78
C SER A 199 5.04 -20.34 -7.85
N LYS A 200 4.96 -21.24 -6.86
CA LYS A 200 5.74 -22.49 -6.86
C LYS A 200 5.39 -23.37 -8.07
N SER A 201 4.13 -23.36 -8.51
CA SER A 201 3.65 -24.14 -9.66
C SER A 201 3.66 -23.38 -10.99
N PHE A 202 4.10 -22.12 -11.02
CA PHE A 202 4.11 -21.33 -12.25
C PHE A 202 5.08 -21.89 -13.29
N GLU A 203 4.62 -21.94 -14.54
CA GLU A 203 5.43 -22.30 -15.69
C GLU A 203 6.25 -21.10 -16.19
N ASN A 204 5.75 -19.87 -16.00
CA ASN A 204 6.43 -18.64 -16.37
C ASN A 204 7.56 -18.29 -15.38
N PRO A 205 8.84 -18.47 -15.75
CA PRO A 205 9.97 -18.25 -14.82
C PRO A 205 10.17 -16.77 -14.48
N ILE A 206 9.79 -15.87 -15.39
CA ILE A 206 9.90 -14.42 -15.18
C ILE A 206 8.89 -14.00 -14.13
N LEU A 207 7.63 -14.43 -14.26
CA LEU A 207 6.58 -14.09 -13.31
C LEU A 207 6.84 -14.72 -11.93
N LYS A 208 7.34 -15.96 -11.91
CA LYS A 208 7.77 -16.63 -10.66
C LYS A 208 8.85 -15.83 -9.93
N LYS A 209 9.89 -15.37 -10.63
CA LYS A 209 10.94 -14.51 -10.06
C LYS A 209 10.38 -13.16 -9.61
N ALA A 210 9.43 -12.60 -10.37
CA ALA A 210 8.78 -11.34 -10.05
C ALA A 210 8.01 -11.42 -8.73
N VAL A 211 7.22 -12.47 -8.52
CA VAL A 211 6.49 -12.72 -7.26
C VAL A 211 7.45 -12.89 -6.09
N ALA A 212 8.51 -13.70 -6.25
CA ALA A 212 9.51 -13.89 -5.20
C ALA A 212 10.19 -12.57 -4.80
N THR A 213 10.50 -11.72 -5.78
CA THR A 213 11.08 -10.39 -5.55
C THR A 213 10.10 -9.45 -4.85
N ALA A 214 8.84 -9.44 -5.29
CA ALA A 214 7.79 -8.63 -4.66
C ALA A 214 7.53 -9.05 -3.20
N HIS A 215 7.60 -10.36 -2.92
CA HIS A 215 7.46 -10.90 -1.56
C HIS A 215 8.64 -10.50 -0.68
N ALA A 216 9.87 -10.75 -1.13
CA ALA A 216 11.09 -10.45 -0.37
C ALA A 216 11.27 -8.96 -0.05
N THR A 217 10.65 -8.08 -0.84
CA THR A 217 10.75 -6.62 -0.69
C THR A 217 9.52 -5.99 -0.03
N LEU A 218 8.52 -6.79 0.34
CA LEU A 218 7.23 -6.29 0.83
C LEU A 218 7.39 -5.40 2.06
N ASP A 219 8.13 -5.84 3.08
CA ASP A 219 8.19 -5.13 4.37
C ASP A 219 8.85 -3.77 4.25
N ALA A 220 9.94 -3.69 3.47
CA ALA A 220 10.61 -2.42 3.19
C ALA A 220 9.67 -1.44 2.45
N ARG A 221 8.90 -1.94 1.48
CA ARG A 221 7.92 -1.14 0.74
C ARG A 221 6.77 -0.67 1.64
N LEU A 222 6.24 -1.53 2.49
CA LEU A 222 5.18 -1.17 3.46
C LEU A 222 5.68 -0.11 4.44
N ALA A 223 6.88 -0.30 4.98
CA ALA A 223 7.52 0.64 5.89
C ALA A 223 7.66 2.04 5.27
N ARG A 224 8.17 2.10 4.03
CA ARG A 224 8.29 3.35 3.28
C ARG A 224 6.93 4.01 3.02
N ASN A 225 5.90 3.21 2.71
CA ASN A 225 4.57 3.74 2.48
C ASN A 225 3.96 4.35 3.74
N LEU A 226 4.18 3.75 4.92
CA LEU A 226 3.77 4.31 6.21
C LEU A 226 4.49 5.63 6.49
N ASP A 227 5.83 5.65 6.37
CA ASP A 227 6.60 6.87 6.58
C ASP A 227 6.20 7.98 5.59
N GLY A 228 5.91 7.62 4.34
CA GLY A 228 5.39 8.55 3.33
C GLY A 228 4.01 9.11 3.67
N ALA A 229 3.10 8.27 4.17
CA ALA A 229 1.78 8.70 4.62
C ALA A 229 1.87 9.67 5.80
N ASP A 230 2.75 9.39 6.76
CA ASP A 230 3.02 10.28 7.90
C ASP A 230 3.58 11.62 7.46
N LEU A 231 4.58 11.63 6.57
CA LEU A 231 5.13 12.89 6.05
C LEU A 231 4.09 13.71 5.29
N HIS A 232 3.23 13.06 4.50
CA HIS A 232 2.13 13.75 3.82
C HIS A 232 1.08 14.28 4.81
N ALA A 233 0.81 13.57 5.91
CA ALA A 233 -0.07 14.09 6.96
C ALA A 233 0.56 15.26 7.72
N LEU A 234 1.87 15.21 7.97
CA LEU A 234 2.63 16.26 8.63
C LEU A 234 2.75 17.53 7.76
N SER A 235 2.92 17.40 6.44
CA SER A 235 3.05 18.54 5.54
C SER A 235 1.79 19.41 5.43
N LYS A 236 0.65 18.92 5.93
CA LYS A 236 -0.60 19.69 6.07
C LYS A 236 -0.64 20.55 7.33
N LYS A 237 0.32 20.40 8.24
CA LYS A 237 0.46 21.18 9.48
C LYS A 237 1.46 22.31 9.29
N LYS A 238 1.48 23.27 10.23
CA LYS A 238 2.48 24.33 10.26
C LYS A 238 3.86 23.73 10.56
N PRO A 239 4.92 24.04 9.77
CA PRO A 239 6.27 23.59 10.08
C PRO A 239 6.76 24.20 11.39
N GLN A 240 7.55 23.43 12.14
CA GLN A 240 8.08 23.82 13.44
C GLN A 240 9.52 24.36 13.36
N ASN A 241 10.22 24.07 12.27
CA ASN A 241 11.60 24.51 12.02
C ASN A 241 11.87 24.60 10.50
N GLU A 242 13.02 25.16 10.16
CA GLU A 242 13.45 25.40 8.78
C GLU A 242 13.54 24.11 7.95
N SER A 243 14.07 23.02 8.53
CA SER A 243 14.17 21.73 7.84
C SER A 243 12.79 21.17 7.48
N GLN A 244 11.81 21.27 8.39
CA GLN A 244 10.42 20.87 8.10
C GLN A 244 9.81 21.76 7.02
N GLU A 245 10.04 23.07 7.06
CA GLU A 245 9.53 24.00 6.06
C GLU A 245 10.05 23.66 4.65
N LEU A 246 11.35 23.39 4.51
CA LEU A 246 11.96 22.98 3.25
C LEU A 246 11.39 21.65 2.75
N VAL A 247 11.33 20.63 3.61
CA VAL A 247 10.76 19.32 3.24
C VAL A 247 9.30 19.45 2.82
N PHE A 248 8.48 20.21 3.55
CA PHE A 248 7.06 20.38 3.23
C PHE A 248 6.86 21.10 1.89
N SER A 249 7.69 22.11 1.62
CA SER A 249 7.72 22.81 0.33
C SER A 249 8.05 21.87 -0.83
N ILE A 250 9.08 21.02 -0.66
CA ILE A 250 9.46 20.00 -1.64
C ILE A 250 8.28 19.04 -1.88
N LEU A 251 7.72 18.44 -0.82
CA LEU A 251 6.61 17.48 -0.95
C LEU A 251 5.41 18.08 -1.70
N LYS A 252 5.03 19.33 -1.37
CA LYS A 252 3.91 20.03 -2.01
C LYS A 252 4.19 20.38 -3.48
N SER A 253 5.39 20.86 -3.78
CA SER A 253 5.80 21.19 -5.16
C SER A 253 5.73 19.95 -6.06
N TYR A 254 6.34 18.85 -5.61
CA TYR A 254 6.39 17.62 -6.39
C TYR A 254 5.02 16.96 -6.53
N GLN A 255 4.11 17.09 -5.55
CA GLN A 255 2.73 16.62 -5.70
C GLN A 255 2.01 17.31 -6.87
N GLY A 256 2.22 18.61 -7.06
CA GLY A 256 1.72 19.34 -8.23
C GLY A 256 2.31 18.79 -9.53
N GLN A 257 3.64 18.64 -9.58
CA GLN A 257 4.34 18.14 -10.75
C GLN A 257 3.94 16.71 -11.14
N PHE A 258 3.76 15.81 -10.17
CA PHE A 258 3.23 14.46 -10.43
C PHE A 258 1.82 14.50 -11.02
N SER A 259 0.96 15.40 -10.53
CA SER A 259 -0.40 15.57 -11.07
C SER A 259 -0.37 16.06 -12.52
N ASP A 260 0.62 16.87 -12.89
CA ASP A 260 0.78 17.40 -14.25
C ASP A 260 1.35 16.38 -15.24
N ILE A 261 2.01 15.31 -14.78
CA ILE A 261 2.45 14.21 -15.64
C ILE A 261 1.23 13.50 -16.26
N TYR A 262 0.11 13.41 -15.55
CA TYR A 262 -1.11 12.73 -16.01
C TYR A 262 -2.06 13.60 -16.84
N ARG A 263 -1.84 14.92 -16.89
CA ARG A 263 -2.76 15.87 -17.56
C ARG A 263 -2.35 16.24 -18.99
N LYS A 264 -1.24 15.69 -19.48
CA LYS A 264 -0.68 15.96 -20.80
C LYS A 264 -0.68 14.70 -21.63
#